data_AF-A1DFB2-F1
#
_entry.id   AF-A1DFB2-F1
#
_cell.length_a   1.000
_cell.length_b   1.000
_cell.length_c   1.000
_cell.angle_alpha   90.00
_cell.angle_beta   90.00
_cell.angle_gamma   90.00
#
_symmetry.space_group_name_H-M   'P 1'
#
loop_
_entity.id
_entity.type
_entity.pdbx_description
1 polymer ?
#
loop_
_entity_poly.entity_id
_entity_poly.type
_entity_poly.pdbx_seq_one_letter_code
_entity_poly.pdbx_strand_id
1 'polypeptide(L)'
;MDYSAITQDPDHPSGSDPWASPRATQTSYTASNNNDIPSSPLPPQHQPGYNGDQVGDDSGARSSENGAPDSPDLSARLQSAQLGDPDYAVEQPPYATQAQYTNEPRSQLPARYQTGARQNARTGPAYKIQAKITGLERTGKKDPILRFDVHVSGVLVGDGPPAVKQTDAGHQTNVPKFRTTQYRDVRRTHAEFTKLADHLISANPEVLVPAVPPPLTPAGAGTEEDEIRVKASMQRWLNIVMSNEILMQDDEVVLFVESDFGYSPVVRMKQPATGVRRKVLKQFAPPPDDTPELQDARPIVKMFYLGTMDASHKVDRVVKARRGLGLAESDFGVKLGQMHVQETHTGLANAYKKLGKVIQTVGDFHAVQATAEATTLEDPLSYHSSDAFIVKETLTNRHILLRELIQAQQATRSKRAAADRLKVSSSVRADKVDEAINALDEAQSHEDYLTKRTQRVTSNLLLEKRAWFERTSNDMLNSLREYTLRQIEAERRTLATLESVRPDIRSIDSSGGLSRLGREAHPAVRRANLASSQGPKGDAWSGIPRRSDSLGRSMSGSFVAPAADEDDETNGSGTAKGRLRSPSGVGSIVADDDEDRLDAKNAASRLATSTF
;
A
#
# COMPACT_ATOMS: atom_id res chain seq x y z
N MET A 1 -25.43 -42.77 30.83
CA MET A 1 -24.24 -42.11 31.41
C MET A 1 -24.55 -40.63 31.44
N ASP A 2 -24.69 -40.09 32.65
CA ASP A 2 -25.10 -38.71 32.90
C ASP A 2 -23.83 -37.85 32.97
N TYR A 3 -23.73 -36.81 32.13
CA TYR A 3 -22.54 -35.97 31.92
C TYR A 3 -22.64 -34.62 32.64
N SER A 4 -23.43 -34.52 33.70
CA SER A 4 -23.66 -33.28 34.46
C SER A 4 -22.55 -32.93 35.48
N ALA A 5 -21.45 -33.69 35.55
CA ALA A 5 -20.46 -33.58 36.63
C ALA A 5 -19.05 -33.07 36.24
N ILE A 6 -18.82 -32.55 35.02
CA ILE A 6 -17.46 -32.12 34.59
C ILE A 6 -17.18 -30.62 34.83
N THR A 7 -18.15 -29.81 35.29
CA THR A 7 -18.00 -28.34 35.31
C THR A 7 -17.67 -27.70 36.66
N GLN A 8 -17.21 -28.43 37.69
CA GLN A 8 -16.80 -27.81 38.96
C GLN A 8 -15.51 -28.44 39.52
N ASP A 9 -14.37 -27.97 39.02
CA ASP A 9 -13.07 -28.12 39.69
C ASP A 9 -12.77 -26.82 40.49
N PRO A 10 -12.63 -26.89 41.83
CA PRO A 10 -12.41 -25.72 42.68
C PRO A 10 -10.99 -25.12 42.59
N ASP A 11 -10.02 -25.81 41.98
CA ASP A 11 -8.64 -25.30 41.86
C ASP A 11 -8.35 -24.63 40.49
N HIS A 12 -9.30 -24.73 39.54
CA HIS A 12 -9.22 -24.08 38.22
C HIS A 12 -10.57 -23.48 37.80
N PRO A 13 -10.88 -22.21 38.16
CA PRO A 13 -12.08 -21.56 37.67
C PRO A 13 -12.00 -21.46 36.15
N SER A 14 -12.98 -22.03 35.44
CA SER A 14 -13.08 -21.98 33.98
C SER A 14 -13.00 -20.54 33.48
N GLY A 15 -11.85 -20.19 32.90
CA GLY A 15 -11.63 -18.93 32.21
C GLY A 15 -12.61 -18.76 31.04
N SER A 16 -12.93 -17.51 30.76
CA SER A 16 -13.84 -17.06 29.71
C SER A 16 -13.62 -17.77 28.37
N ASP A 17 -14.68 -18.40 27.87
CA ASP A 17 -14.78 -18.96 26.52
C ASP A 17 -14.48 -17.86 25.46
N PRO A 18 -13.56 -18.07 24.49
CA PRO A 18 -13.18 -17.07 23.48
C PRO A 18 -14.32 -16.63 22.55
N TRP A 19 -15.52 -17.21 22.67
CA TRP A 19 -16.72 -16.87 21.89
C TRP A 19 -17.87 -16.28 22.73
N ALA A 20 -17.66 -15.96 24.00
CA ALA A 20 -18.70 -15.38 24.85
C ALA A 20 -18.83 -13.84 24.68
N SER A 21 -20.04 -13.38 24.39
CA SER A 21 -20.39 -11.95 24.36
C SER A 21 -20.39 -11.32 25.77
N PRO A 22 -20.07 -10.01 25.95
CA PRO A 22 -19.97 -9.39 27.27
C PRO A 22 -21.32 -9.32 28.03
N ARG A 23 -21.26 -9.47 29.37
CA ARG A 23 -22.39 -9.26 30.30
C ARG A 23 -22.58 -7.78 30.64
N ALA A 24 -23.84 -7.38 30.84
CA ALA A 24 -24.38 -6.01 30.86
C ALA A 24 -23.98 -5.09 32.05
N THR A 25 -22.84 -5.30 32.73
CA THR A 25 -22.47 -4.51 33.92
C THR A 25 -21.06 -3.92 33.92
N GLN A 26 -20.38 -3.81 32.77
CA GLN A 26 -19.08 -3.12 32.66
C GLN A 26 -19.11 -2.04 31.58
N THR A 27 -18.86 -0.79 31.96
CA THR A 27 -18.86 0.40 31.08
C THR A 27 -17.48 1.05 30.91
N SER A 28 -16.38 0.29 31.00
CA SER A 28 -15.05 0.80 30.67
C SER A 28 -14.09 -0.27 30.14
N TYR A 29 -13.33 0.09 29.10
CA TYR A 29 -12.19 -0.71 28.62
C TYR A 29 -10.98 -0.43 29.52
N THR A 30 -10.38 -1.47 30.09
CA THR A 30 -9.06 -1.37 30.71
C THR A 30 -8.01 -1.13 29.63
N ALA A 31 -7.15 -0.12 29.82
CA ALA A 31 -5.97 0.08 29.00
C ALA A 31 -5.09 -1.18 29.06
N SER A 32 -4.71 -1.73 27.91
CA SER A 32 -3.77 -2.85 27.84
C SER A 32 -2.44 -2.47 28.48
N ASN A 33 -2.18 -3.01 29.68
CA ASN A 33 -0.86 -3.05 30.28
C ASN A 33 -0.01 -4.07 29.53
N ASN A 34 1.10 -3.61 28.97
CA ASN A 34 1.97 -4.40 28.08
C ASN A 34 3.01 -5.24 28.86
N ASN A 35 2.62 -5.84 29.99
CA ASN A 35 3.58 -6.46 30.93
C ASN A 35 3.55 -7.99 31.04
N ASP A 36 2.77 -8.72 30.22
CA ASP A 36 2.76 -10.19 30.25
C ASP A 36 3.51 -10.81 29.05
N ILE A 37 4.82 -10.51 28.96
CA ILE A 37 5.76 -11.36 28.22
C ILE A 37 6.64 -12.06 29.27
N PRO A 38 6.48 -13.37 29.53
CA PRO A 38 7.44 -14.09 30.34
C PRO A 38 8.78 -14.14 29.60
N SER A 39 9.83 -13.61 30.23
CA SER A 39 11.22 -13.76 29.78
C SER A 39 11.60 -15.24 29.77
N SER A 40 11.62 -15.87 28.59
CA SER A 40 12.22 -17.21 28.46
C SER A 40 13.75 -17.10 28.61
N PRO A 41 14.38 -17.93 29.46
CA PRO A 41 15.82 -17.92 29.66
C PRO A 41 16.53 -18.46 28.42
N LEU A 42 17.59 -17.74 28.01
CA LEU A 42 18.50 -18.14 26.94
C LEU A 42 19.18 -19.49 27.29
N PRO A 43 19.33 -20.41 26.34
CA PRO A 43 20.15 -21.61 26.54
C PRO A 43 21.65 -21.22 26.63
N PRO A 44 22.45 -21.93 27.45
CA PRO A 44 23.85 -21.58 27.67
C PRO A 44 24.72 -21.80 26.42
N GLN A 45 25.61 -20.85 26.19
CA GLN A 45 26.71 -20.91 25.22
C GLN A 45 27.64 -22.08 25.55
N HIS A 46 27.80 -23.02 24.62
CA HIS A 46 28.95 -23.94 24.60
C HIS A 46 29.98 -23.43 23.59
N GLN A 47 31.20 -23.20 24.08
CA GLN A 47 32.40 -22.92 23.28
C GLN A 47 32.84 -24.17 22.51
N PRO A 48 33.52 -24.04 21.35
CA PRO A 48 34.05 -25.18 20.63
C PRO A 48 35.40 -25.61 21.21
N GLY A 49 35.45 -26.84 21.71
CA GLY A 49 36.68 -27.55 22.08
C GLY A 49 37.04 -28.61 21.03
N TYR A 50 38.32 -28.67 20.71
CA TYR A 50 38.99 -29.59 19.79
C TYR A 50 38.81 -31.10 20.11
N ASN A 51 39.01 -31.90 19.05
CA ASN A 51 39.42 -33.32 18.95
C ASN A 51 38.36 -34.40 18.63
N GLY A 52 38.62 -35.12 17.52
CA GLY A 52 38.95 -36.55 17.59
C GLY A 52 37.91 -37.57 17.14
N ASP A 53 38.12 -38.09 15.93
CA ASP A 53 37.94 -39.49 15.48
C ASP A 53 36.54 -40.17 15.36
N GLN A 54 36.27 -40.56 14.10
CA GLN A 54 35.94 -41.90 13.59
C GLN A 54 34.53 -42.54 13.68
N VAL A 55 34.22 -43.21 12.55
CA VAL A 55 33.22 -44.26 12.24
C VAL A 55 31.78 -43.78 12.12
N GLY A 56 30.99 -44.06 11.08
CA GLY A 56 31.03 -45.00 9.96
C GLY A 56 29.60 -45.52 9.72
N ASP A 57 29.31 -45.93 8.48
CA ASP A 57 28.10 -46.58 7.95
C ASP A 57 26.80 -45.77 7.83
N ASP A 58 25.87 -46.07 6.91
CA ASP A 58 25.81 -46.65 5.55
C ASP A 58 24.29 -46.69 5.24
N SER A 59 23.94 -46.81 3.96
CA SER A 59 22.63 -47.10 3.37
C SER A 59 21.62 -45.94 3.29
N GLY A 60 20.93 -45.69 2.19
CA GLY A 60 20.78 -46.43 0.94
C GLY A 60 19.52 -45.94 0.23
N ALA A 61 19.63 -45.75 -1.08
CA ALA A 61 18.69 -45.09 -2.00
C ALA A 61 17.23 -45.60 -2.01
N ARG A 62 16.28 -44.73 -2.44
CA ARG A 62 15.59 -44.86 -3.74
C ARG A 62 14.62 -43.71 -4.08
N SER A 63 14.62 -43.43 -5.37
CA SER A 63 13.90 -42.50 -6.24
C SER A 63 12.38 -42.66 -6.32
N SER A 64 11.66 -41.55 -6.58
CA SER A 64 10.79 -41.44 -7.77
C SER A 64 10.31 -40.01 -8.02
N GLU A 65 10.42 -39.62 -9.30
CA GLU A 65 10.00 -38.36 -9.93
C GLU A 65 8.47 -38.25 -10.05
N ASN A 66 7.93 -37.04 -9.88
CA ASN A 66 6.93 -36.44 -10.77
C ASN A 66 6.76 -34.95 -10.42
N GLY A 67 7.17 -34.09 -11.35
CA GLY A 67 7.29 -32.65 -11.17
C GLY A 67 6.03 -31.85 -11.50
N ALA A 68 5.81 -30.81 -10.71
CA ALA A 68 5.00 -29.63 -11.02
C ALA A 68 5.85 -28.38 -10.67
N PRO A 69 5.74 -27.26 -11.41
CA PRO A 69 6.73 -26.20 -11.37
C PRO A 69 6.51 -25.26 -10.18
N ASP A 70 7.48 -25.26 -9.25
CA ASP A 70 7.58 -24.29 -8.17
C ASP A 70 7.71 -22.86 -8.73
N SER A 71 6.77 -22.02 -8.33
CA SER A 71 6.94 -20.57 -8.32
C SER A 71 8.15 -20.20 -7.44
N PRO A 72 9.00 -19.23 -7.83
CA PRO A 72 10.17 -18.89 -7.04
C PRO A 72 9.74 -18.35 -5.67
N ASP A 73 10.15 -19.07 -4.63
CA ASP A 73 9.93 -18.74 -3.23
C ASP A 73 10.58 -17.38 -2.90
N LEU A 74 9.73 -16.40 -2.56
CA LEU A 74 10.15 -15.07 -2.10
C LEU A 74 10.99 -15.14 -0.82
N SER A 75 10.93 -16.25 -0.08
CA SER A 75 11.74 -16.46 1.13
C SER A 75 13.23 -16.64 0.81
N ALA A 76 13.57 -17.22 -0.35
CA ALA A 76 14.96 -17.41 -0.78
C ALA A 76 15.64 -16.07 -1.14
N ARG A 77 14.89 -15.09 -1.65
CA ARG A 77 15.39 -13.73 -1.93
C ARG A 77 15.62 -12.91 -0.66
N LEU A 78 14.92 -13.23 0.43
CA LEU A 78 15.07 -12.57 1.72
C LEU A 78 16.26 -13.12 2.53
N GLN A 79 16.67 -14.37 2.31
CA GLN A 79 17.84 -14.96 2.99
C GLN A 79 19.16 -14.73 2.24
N SER A 80 19.14 -14.54 0.92
CA SER A 80 20.34 -14.21 0.14
C SER A 80 20.85 -12.77 0.32
N ALA A 81 20.05 -11.89 0.93
CA ALA A 81 20.46 -10.51 1.22
C ALA A 81 21.30 -10.36 2.52
N GLN A 82 21.62 -11.46 3.21
CA GLN A 82 22.18 -11.41 4.56
C GLN A 82 23.50 -12.17 4.80
N LEU A 83 24.09 -12.88 3.82
CA LEU A 83 25.34 -13.64 4.04
C LEU A 83 26.27 -13.65 2.82
N GLY A 84 27.48 -13.08 3.01
CA GLY A 84 28.72 -13.51 2.34
C GLY A 84 29.18 -12.73 1.10
N ASP A 85 30.06 -11.74 1.30
CA ASP A 85 31.05 -11.29 0.30
C ASP A 85 32.34 -12.10 0.53
N PRO A 86 33.03 -12.63 -0.51
CA PRO A 86 34.41 -13.06 -0.38
C PRO A 86 35.38 -11.92 -0.74
N ASP A 87 36.44 -11.85 0.07
CA ASP A 87 37.59 -10.95 0.01
C ASP A 87 38.15 -10.68 -1.40
N TYR A 88 38.37 -9.40 -1.73
CA TYR A 88 39.42 -8.99 -2.66
C TYR A 88 40.11 -7.68 -2.25
N ALA A 89 41.38 -7.61 -2.66
CA ALA A 89 42.48 -6.90 -2.04
C ALA A 89 42.51 -5.37 -2.23
N VAL A 90 43.24 -4.76 -1.30
CA VAL A 90 43.64 -3.35 -1.20
C VAL A 90 44.53 -2.95 -2.39
N GLU A 91 44.11 -1.95 -3.17
CA GLU A 91 45.02 -1.17 -4.04
C GLU A 91 44.90 0.32 -3.70
N GLN A 92 46.06 0.92 -3.40
CA GLN A 92 46.27 2.35 -3.15
C GLN A 92 46.22 3.15 -4.47
N PRO A 93 45.82 4.43 -4.45
CA PRO A 93 45.85 5.29 -5.64
C PRO A 93 47.23 5.95 -5.81
N PRO A 94 47.73 6.10 -7.06
CA PRO A 94 48.84 7.00 -7.30
C PRO A 94 48.46 8.20 -8.20
N TYR A 95 49.06 9.34 -7.85
CA TYR A 95 49.31 10.58 -8.60
C TYR A 95 48.18 11.59 -8.87
N ALA A 96 48.33 12.70 -8.14
CA ALA A 96 47.95 14.06 -8.54
C ALA A 96 48.80 14.54 -9.72
N THR A 97 48.18 15.23 -10.67
CA THR A 97 48.86 16.07 -11.66
C THR A 97 48.31 17.50 -11.58
N GLN A 98 49.26 18.44 -11.47
CA GLN A 98 49.08 19.88 -11.40
C GLN A 98 48.56 20.43 -12.73
N ALA A 99 47.60 21.35 -12.67
CA ALA A 99 47.34 22.30 -13.75
C ALA A 99 47.52 23.73 -13.21
N GLN A 100 48.57 24.38 -13.68
CA GLN A 100 48.85 25.80 -13.51
C GLN A 100 47.81 26.63 -14.27
N TYR A 101 47.20 27.62 -13.60
CA TYR A 101 46.62 28.76 -14.28
C TYR A 101 47.07 30.07 -13.65
N THR A 102 47.44 30.95 -14.56
CA THR A 102 48.08 32.25 -14.45
C THR A 102 47.23 33.31 -13.76
N ASN A 103 47.90 34.09 -12.91
CA ASN A 103 47.42 35.28 -12.23
C ASN A 103 47.52 36.50 -13.19
N GLU A 104 46.46 37.30 -13.31
CA GLU A 104 46.55 38.75 -13.59
C GLU A 104 45.29 39.49 -13.12
N PRO A 105 45.41 40.77 -12.70
CA PRO A 105 44.52 41.40 -11.74
C PRO A 105 43.47 42.32 -12.39
N ARG A 106 42.26 42.40 -11.83
CA ARG A 106 41.31 43.47 -12.20
C ARG A 106 40.55 44.05 -11.00
N SER A 107 41.01 45.25 -10.65
CA SER A 107 40.40 46.36 -9.92
C SER A 107 38.95 46.25 -9.44
N GLN A 108 38.76 46.40 -8.13
CA GLN A 108 37.49 46.70 -7.45
C GLN A 108 37.24 48.23 -7.41
N LEU A 109 35.98 48.64 -7.60
CA LEU A 109 35.44 49.92 -7.10
C LEU A 109 34.03 49.68 -6.50
N PRO A 110 33.61 50.42 -5.46
CA PRO A 110 32.55 50.01 -4.54
C PRO A 110 31.18 50.62 -4.87
N ALA A 111 30.11 49.82 -4.78
CA ALA A 111 28.73 50.29 -4.89
C ALA A 111 27.94 50.08 -3.58
N ARG A 112 27.91 51.19 -2.84
CA ARG A 112 26.95 51.72 -1.86
C ARG A 112 25.63 50.96 -1.60
N TYR A 113 25.32 50.82 -0.31
CA TYR A 113 24.04 50.42 0.31
C TYR A 113 22.79 51.06 -0.32
N GLN A 114 21.78 50.26 -0.62
CA GLN A 114 20.37 50.63 -0.50
C GLN A 114 19.53 49.45 0.04
N THR A 115 19.03 49.65 1.25
CA THR A 115 17.96 48.91 1.91
C THR A 115 16.63 49.13 1.20
N GLY A 116 15.88 48.07 0.93
CA GLY A 116 14.50 48.16 0.43
C GLY A 116 13.89 46.79 0.15
N ALA A 117 13.16 46.26 1.12
CA ALA A 117 12.37 45.04 0.99
C ALA A 117 11.31 45.16 -0.12
N ARG A 118 11.34 44.23 -1.08
CA ARG A 118 10.21 43.76 -1.90
C ARG A 118 10.59 42.41 -2.50
N GLN A 119 10.27 41.34 -1.78
CA GLN A 119 10.28 39.98 -2.33
C GLN A 119 9.12 39.84 -3.32
N ASN A 120 9.34 40.25 -4.57
CA ASN A 120 8.55 39.74 -5.68
C ASN A 120 9.31 38.52 -6.22
N ALA A 121 8.97 37.34 -5.71
CA ALA A 121 9.35 36.08 -6.33
C ALA A 121 8.78 36.09 -7.75
N ARG A 122 9.62 36.30 -8.76
CA ARG A 122 9.24 36.10 -10.16
C ARG A 122 9.01 34.60 -10.33
N THR A 123 7.75 34.21 -10.49
CA THR A 123 7.33 32.87 -10.89
C THR A 123 7.89 32.60 -12.29
N GLY A 124 8.95 31.79 -12.36
CA GLY A 124 9.43 31.23 -13.63
C GLY A 124 8.37 30.31 -14.25
N PRO A 125 8.50 29.97 -15.54
CA PRO A 125 7.60 29.01 -16.18
C PRO A 125 7.61 27.69 -15.39
N ALA A 126 6.43 27.22 -14.99
CA ALA A 126 6.29 25.93 -14.31
C ALA A 126 6.25 24.83 -15.38
N TYR A 127 7.13 23.84 -15.31
CA TYR A 127 7.15 22.76 -16.28
C TYR A 127 6.30 21.59 -15.78
N LYS A 128 5.63 20.90 -16.71
CA LYS A 128 4.86 19.70 -16.43
C LYS A 128 5.30 18.57 -17.35
N ILE A 129 5.63 17.44 -16.75
CA ILE A 129 5.86 16.19 -17.47
C ILE A 129 4.60 15.33 -17.30
N GLN A 130 4.01 14.91 -18.40
CA GLN A 130 2.87 14.00 -18.41
C GLN A 130 3.25 12.73 -19.17
N ALA A 131 3.30 11.61 -18.45
CA ALA A 131 3.51 10.29 -19.03
C ALA A 131 2.17 9.54 -19.15
N LYS A 132 1.97 8.80 -20.23
CA LYS A 132 0.80 7.95 -20.45
C LYS A 132 1.20 6.57 -20.94
N ILE A 133 0.87 5.53 -20.19
CA ILE A 133 1.06 4.14 -20.60
C ILE A 133 0.13 3.83 -21.77
N THR A 134 0.72 3.34 -22.86
CA THR A 134 0.07 2.98 -24.11
C THR A 134 0.02 1.47 -24.32
N GLY A 135 0.92 0.70 -23.69
CA GLY A 135 0.95 -0.75 -23.87
C GLY A 135 1.80 -1.49 -22.83
N LEU A 136 1.58 -2.80 -22.77
CA LEU A 136 2.35 -3.77 -21.98
C LEU A 136 2.65 -4.96 -22.89
N GLU A 137 3.92 -5.22 -23.17
CA GLU A 137 4.37 -6.31 -24.02
C GLU A 137 5.03 -7.39 -23.15
N ARG A 138 4.52 -8.62 -23.23
CA ARG A 138 5.09 -9.79 -22.53
C ARG A 138 5.64 -10.78 -23.55
N THR A 139 6.91 -11.18 -23.39
CA THR A 139 7.55 -12.19 -24.25
C THR A 139 7.94 -13.41 -23.41
N GLY A 140 6.97 -14.32 -23.20
CA GLY A 140 7.15 -15.50 -22.37
C GLY A 140 7.45 -15.15 -20.92
N LYS A 141 8.51 -15.75 -20.35
CA LYS A 141 8.96 -15.50 -18.97
C LYS A 141 9.91 -14.30 -18.82
N LYS A 142 10.11 -13.51 -19.88
CA LYS A 142 10.98 -12.32 -19.82
C LYS A 142 10.30 -11.19 -19.06
N ASP A 143 11.14 -10.27 -18.57
CA ASP A 143 10.70 -9.02 -17.94
C ASP A 143 9.77 -8.25 -18.89
N PRO A 144 8.56 -7.83 -18.45
CA PRO A 144 7.63 -7.15 -19.33
C PRO A 144 8.15 -5.77 -19.75
N ILE A 145 7.79 -5.37 -20.97
CA ILE A 145 8.11 -4.06 -21.53
C ILE A 145 6.86 -3.19 -21.46
N LEU A 146 6.97 -2.06 -20.77
CA LEU A 146 5.95 -1.02 -20.73
C LEU A 146 6.23 0.00 -21.83
N ARG A 147 5.18 0.35 -22.55
CA ARG A 147 5.18 1.38 -23.60
C ARG A 147 4.43 2.59 -23.10
N PHE A 148 5.01 3.78 -23.26
CA PHE A 148 4.37 5.01 -22.82
C PHE A 148 4.80 6.22 -23.66
N ASP A 149 3.93 7.21 -23.73
CA ASP A 149 4.21 8.50 -24.34
C ASP A 149 4.51 9.53 -23.25
N VAL A 150 5.45 10.44 -23.50
CA VAL A 150 5.79 11.54 -22.59
C VAL A 150 5.59 12.87 -23.29
N HIS A 151 4.83 13.75 -22.66
CA HIS A 151 4.61 15.12 -23.10
C HIS A 151 5.19 16.08 -22.06
N VAL A 152 6.03 16.99 -22.52
CA VAL A 152 6.66 18.03 -21.71
C VAL A 152 6.09 19.38 -22.14
N SER A 153 5.44 20.08 -21.21
CA SER A 153 4.85 21.39 -21.48
C SER A 153 5.35 22.45 -20.49
N GLY A 154 5.56 23.66 -21.00
CA GLY A 154 5.76 24.85 -20.18
C GLY A 154 4.40 25.46 -19.83
N VAL A 155 4.08 25.55 -18.55
CA VAL A 155 2.92 26.26 -18.04
C VAL A 155 3.31 27.71 -17.84
N LEU A 156 2.78 28.59 -18.70
CA LEU A 156 2.79 30.03 -18.46
C LEU A 156 1.80 30.32 -17.34
N VAL A 157 2.30 30.61 -16.15
CA VAL A 157 1.47 31.08 -15.03
C VAL A 157 1.28 32.59 -15.20
N GLY A 158 0.14 33.00 -15.78
CA GLY A 158 -0.30 34.40 -15.80
C GLY A 158 -1.11 34.80 -17.05
N ASP A 159 -2.36 35.22 -16.84
CA ASP A 159 -3.16 35.94 -17.83
C ASP A 159 -2.51 37.30 -18.12
N GLY A 160 -1.80 37.37 -19.24
CA GLY A 160 -1.26 38.61 -19.80
C GLY A 160 -0.88 38.38 -21.27
N PRO A 161 -1.09 39.37 -22.16
CA PRO A 161 -0.89 39.15 -23.59
C PRO A 161 0.59 38.87 -23.91
N PRO A 162 0.88 38.07 -24.95
CA PRO A 162 2.23 37.57 -25.19
C PRO A 162 3.10 38.69 -25.78
N ALA A 163 4.02 39.24 -24.99
CA ALA A 163 5.12 40.03 -25.49
C ALA A 163 6.27 39.10 -25.87
N VAL A 164 6.42 38.84 -27.16
CA VAL A 164 7.61 38.22 -27.75
C VAL A 164 8.81 39.13 -27.49
N LYS A 165 9.71 38.72 -26.58
CA LYS A 165 11.09 39.20 -26.54
C LYS A 165 12.03 38.04 -26.26
N GLN A 166 12.70 37.63 -27.32
CA GLN A 166 13.92 36.83 -27.31
C GLN A 166 15.04 37.70 -26.73
N THR A 167 15.58 37.32 -25.57
CA THR A 167 16.85 37.86 -25.06
C THR A 167 17.73 36.71 -24.62
N ASP A 168 18.84 36.55 -25.34
CA ASP A 168 20.04 35.85 -24.90
C ASP A 168 20.56 36.41 -23.56
N ALA A 169 21.31 35.56 -22.85
CA ALA A 169 22.13 35.80 -21.64
C ALA A 169 21.59 35.25 -20.31
N GLY A 170 22.02 34.02 -20.00
CA GLY A 170 22.69 33.70 -18.74
C GLY A 170 21.92 33.91 -17.44
N HIS A 171 20.77 33.26 -17.28
CA HIS A 171 20.14 33.07 -15.98
C HIS A 171 19.62 31.62 -15.92
N GLN A 172 20.02 30.87 -14.89
CA GLN A 172 19.59 29.48 -14.62
C GLN A 172 18.05 29.41 -14.60
N THR A 173 17.46 28.94 -15.70
CA THR A 173 16.02 28.70 -15.83
C THR A 173 15.71 27.25 -15.54
N ASN A 174 14.67 27.06 -14.71
CA ASN A 174 14.19 25.84 -14.06
C ASN A 174 13.55 24.82 -15.03
N VAL A 175 14.19 24.55 -16.18
CA VAL A 175 13.63 23.75 -17.29
C VAL A 175 14.11 22.31 -17.23
N PRO A 176 13.22 21.29 -17.28
CA PRO A 176 13.64 19.92 -17.54
C PRO A 176 14.32 19.86 -18.91
N LYS A 177 15.57 19.38 -18.94
CA LYS A 177 16.51 19.45 -20.08
C LYS A 177 16.14 18.55 -21.28
N PHE A 178 14.85 18.31 -21.53
CA PHE A 178 14.39 17.51 -22.66
C PHE A 178 14.72 18.17 -23.99
N ARG A 179 15.24 17.36 -24.92
CA ARG A 179 15.55 17.78 -26.30
C ARG A 179 14.29 18.07 -27.11
N THR A 180 13.16 17.42 -26.79
CA THR A 180 11.88 17.61 -27.48
C THR A 180 10.72 17.66 -26.49
N THR A 181 9.55 18.12 -26.92
CA THR A 181 8.35 18.22 -26.08
C THR A 181 7.48 16.97 -26.12
N GLN A 182 7.75 16.05 -27.05
CA GLN A 182 6.98 14.82 -27.24
C GLN A 182 7.92 13.65 -27.49
N TYR A 183 7.79 12.62 -26.66
CA TYR A 183 8.40 11.31 -26.86
C TYR A 183 7.28 10.31 -27.01
N ARG A 184 7.26 9.61 -28.14
CA ARG A 184 6.25 8.59 -28.42
C ARG A 184 6.89 7.22 -28.34
N ASP A 185 6.11 6.25 -27.90
CA ASP A 185 6.52 4.85 -27.84
C ASP A 185 7.80 4.60 -27.03
N VAL A 186 7.98 5.31 -25.91
CA VAL A 186 9.09 5.04 -25.00
C VAL A 186 8.90 3.64 -24.43
N ARG A 187 9.93 2.79 -24.56
CA ARG A 187 9.89 1.39 -24.14
C ARG A 187 10.84 1.16 -22.98
N ARG A 188 10.31 0.69 -21.86
CA ARG A 188 11.13 0.35 -20.68
C ARG A 188 10.71 -0.98 -20.08
N THR A 189 11.69 -1.79 -19.69
CA THR A 189 11.41 -3.02 -18.94
C THR A 189 11.07 -2.68 -17.50
N HIS A 190 10.32 -3.53 -16.81
CA HIS A 190 9.99 -3.31 -15.39
C HIS A 190 11.26 -3.18 -14.52
N ALA A 191 12.29 -3.96 -14.78
CA ALA A 191 13.58 -3.83 -14.10
C ALA A 191 14.24 -2.44 -14.31
N GLU A 192 14.02 -1.78 -15.44
CA GLU A 192 14.50 -0.41 -15.66
C GLU A 192 13.75 0.61 -14.81
N PHE A 193 12.44 0.43 -14.58
CA PHE A 193 11.69 1.21 -13.60
C PHE A 193 12.24 1.02 -12.19
N THR A 194 12.58 -0.21 -11.80
CA THR A 194 13.22 -0.49 -10.50
C THR A 194 14.56 0.23 -10.36
N LYS A 195 15.41 0.18 -11.40
CA LYS A 195 16.70 0.91 -11.38
C LYS A 195 16.53 2.41 -11.23
N LEU A 196 15.55 3.00 -11.93
CA LEU A 196 15.25 4.42 -11.80
C LEU A 196 14.77 4.72 -10.38
N ALA A 197 13.84 3.94 -9.83
CA ALA A 197 13.34 4.12 -8.48
C ALA A 197 14.47 4.05 -7.43
N ASP A 198 15.35 3.05 -7.53
CA ASP A 198 16.49 2.89 -6.62
C ASP A 198 17.44 4.10 -6.67
N HIS A 199 17.67 4.65 -7.86
CA HIS A 199 18.42 5.90 -8.03
C HIS A 199 17.70 7.06 -7.35
N LEU A 200 16.42 7.28 -7.68
CA LEU A 200 15.65 8.42 -7.15
C LEU A 200 15.56 8.39 -5.62
N ILE A 201 15.36 7.22 -5.01
CA ILE A 201 15.33 7.02 -3.55
C ILE A 201 16.68 7.42 -2.92
N SER A 202 17.79 7.26 -3.65
CA SER A 202 19.15 7.53 -3.18
C SER A 202 19.62 8.96 -3.43
N ALA A 203 19.25 9.53 -4.57
CA ALA A 203 19.63 10.88 -4.96
C ALA A 203 18.78 11.97 -4.28
N ASN A 204 17.53 11.67 -3.94
CA ASN A 204 16.54 12.66 -3.48
C ASN A 204 16.04 12.37 -2.05
N PRO A 205 16.84 12.61 -0.99
CA PRO A 205 16.44 12.36 0.40
C PRO A 205 15.30 13.26 0.89
N GLU A 206 14.99 14.33 0.16
CA GLU A 206 13.87 15.23 0.39
C GLU A 206 12.51 14.73 -0.13
N VAL A 207 12.44 13.58 -0.83
CA VAL A 207 11.22 13.08 -1.48
C VAL A 207 10.80 11.70 -0.96
N LEU A 208 9.48 11.46 -0.85
CA LEU A 208 8.92 10.15 -0.57
C LEU A 208 8.61 9.40 -1.88
N VAL A 209 9.66 8.89 -2.52
CA VAL A 209 9.57 8.16 -3.80
C VAL A 209 8.70 6.90 -3.62
N PRO A 210 7.68 6.68 -4.47
CA PRO A 210 6.78 5.53 -4.34
C PRO A 210 7.46 4.21 -4.74
N ALA A 211 7.07 3.11 -4.09
CA ALA A 211 7.49 1.77 -4.51
C ALA A 211 7.04 1.47 -5.96
N VAL A 212 7.88 0.78 -6.73
CA VAL A 212 7.49 0.33 -8.07
C VAL A 212 6.48 -0.81 -7.94
N PRO A 213 5.28 -0.71 -8.53
CA PRO A 213 4.30 -1.79 -8.52
C PRO A 213 4.84 -3.09 -9.12
N PRO A 214 4.38 -4.27 -8.69
CA PRO A 214 4.79 -5.53 -9.27
C PRO A 214 4.52 -5.64 -10.79
N PRO A 215 5.34 -6.40 -11.54
CA PRO A 215 5.15 -6.60 -12.99
C PRO A 215 4.00 -7.56 -13.33
N LEU A 216 3.37 -8.16 -12.32
CA LEU A 216 2.37 -9.21 -12.40
C LEU A 216 1.41 -9.08 -11.23
N THR A 217 0.15 -9.42 -11.44
CA THR A 217 -0.87 -9.47 -10.42
C THR A 217 -1.34 -10.91 -10.18
N PRO A 218 -2.02 -11.17 -9.05
CA PRO A 218 -2.64 -12.47 -8.79
C PRO A 218 -3.78 -12.85 -9.75
N ALA A 219 -4.21 -11.95 -10.64
CA ALA A 219 -5.21 -12.25 -11.68
C ALA A 219 -4.70 -13.28 -12.72
N GLY A 220 -3.38 -13.51 -12.75
CA GLY A 220 -2.74 -14.46 -13.64
C GLY A 220 -2.12 -13.77 -14.85
N ALA A 221 -0.85 -14.07 -15.10
CA ALA A 221 -0.07 -13.47 -16.17
C ALA A 221 -0.73 -13.64 -17.55
N GLY A 222 -0.90 -12.54 -18.28
CA GLY A 222 -1.46 -12.56 -19.64
C GLY A 222 -2.99 -12.63 -19.69
N THR A 223 -3.67 -12.54 -18.55
CA THR A 223 -5.10 -12.24 -18.53
C THR A 223 -5.36 -10.76 -18.80
N GLU A 224 -6.52 -10.44 -19.36
CA GLU A 224 -6.92 -9.04 -19.58
C GLU A 224 -6.98 -8.24 -18.26
N GLU A 225 -7.45 -8.87 -17.18
CA GLU A 225 -7.51 -8.24 -15.85
C GLU A 225 -6.09 -7.91 -15.32
N ASP A 226 -5.13 -8.83 -15.48
CA ASP A 226 -3.73 -8.57 -15.13
C ASP A 226 -3.15 -7.38 -15.91
N GLU A 227 -3.33 -7.37 -17.22
CA GLU A 227 -2.80 -6.29 -18.05
C GLU A 227 -3.39 -4.93 -17.67
N ILE A 228 -4.70 -4.86 -17.44
CA ILE A 228 -5.38 -3.63 -17.02
C ILE A 228 -4.82 -3.15 -15.68
N ARG A 229 -4.68 -4.05 -14.69
CA ARG A 229 -4.20 -3.70 -13.35
C ARG A 229 -2.73 -3.26 -13.35
N VAL A 230 -1.84 -3.96 -14.07
CA VAL A 230 -0.43 -3.58 -14.20
C VAL A 230 -0.28 -2.24 -14.91
N LYS A 231 -1.00 -2.00 -16.01
CA LYS A 231 -0.97 -0.69 -16.69
C LYS A 231 -1.48 0.41 -15.76
N ALA A 232 -2.56 0.18 -15.02
CA ALA A 232 -3.11 1.18 -14.10
C ALA A 232 -2.16 1.49 -12.93
N SER A 233 -1.53 0.47 -12.33
CA SER A 233 -0.59 0.67 -11.22
C SER A 233 0.68 1.39 -11.68
N MET A 234 1.27 0.98 -12.80
CA MET A 234 2.44 1.65 -13.37
C MET A 234 2.12 3.09 -13.83
N GLN A 235 0.90 3.35 -14.32
CA GLN A 235 0.46 4.70 -14.67
C GLN A 235 0.40 5.60 -13.43
N ARG A 236 -0.13 5.08 -12.31
CA ARG A 236 -0.13 5.82 -11.03
C ARG A 236 1.29 6.11 -10.58
N TRP A 237 2.20 5.14 -10.66
CA TRP A 237 3.60 5.33 -10.32
C TRP A 237 4.26 6.45 -11.15
N LEU A 238 4.10 6.39 -12.49
CA LEU A 238 4.61 7.42 -13.39
C LEU A 238 4.01 8.80 -13.10
N ASN A 239 2.71 8.87 -12.82
CA ASN A 239 2.06 10.13 -12.46
C ASN A 239 2.72 10.76 -11.23
N ILE A 240 2.96 9.98 -10.17
CA ILE A 240 3.57 10.47 -8.93
C ILE A 240 5.00 10.96 -9.20
N VAL A 241 5.81 10.17 -9.89
CA VAL A 241 7.21 10.51 -10.16
C VAL A 241 7.32 11.74 -11.06
N MET A 242 6.57 11.78 -12.15
CA MET A 242 6.65 12.83 -13.17
C MET A 242 5.91 14.11 -12.80
N SER A 243 5.03 14.08 -11.79
CA SER A 243 4.40 15.29 -11.24
C SER A 243 5.13 15.89 -10.05
N ASN A 244 6.13 15.20 -9.49
CA ASN A 244 6.89 15.70 -8.35
C ASN A 244 7.92 16.74 -8.80
N GLU A 245 7.85 17.94 -8.22
CA GLU A 245 8.69 19.09 -8.61
C GLU A 245 10.18 18.85 -8.46
N ILE A 246 10.58 17.98 -7.53
CA ILE A 246 11.99 17.65 -7.27
C ILE A 246 12.43 16.54 -8.21
N LEU A 247 11.66 15.45 -8.31
CA LEU A 247 12.04 14.30 -9.14
C LEU A 247 12.10 14.66 -10.63
N MET A 248 11.21 15.53 -11.11
CA MET A 248 11.23 15.94 -12.52
C MET A 248 12.49 16.74 -12.93
N GLN A 249 13.24 17.24 -11.96
CA GLN A 249 14.50 17.97 -12.18
C GLN A 249 15.71 17.03 -12.17
N ASP A 250 15.54 15.77 -11.78
CA ASP A 250 16.60 14.77 -11.75
C ASP A 250 17.00 14.41 -13.19
N ASP A 251 18.30 14.50 -13.50
CA ASP A 251 18.82 14.22 -14.84
C ASP A 251 18.55 12.77 -15.27
N GLU A 252 18.43 11.83 -14.31
CA GLU A 252 18.08 10.44 -14.60
C GLU A 252 16.64 10.28 -15.11
N VAL A 253 15.71 11.19 -14.77
CA VAL A 253 14.35 11.18 -15.35
C VAL A 253 14.41 11.52 -16.84
N VAL A 254 15.24 12.50 -17.22
CA VAL A 254 15.44 12.86 -18.63
C VAL A 254 16.07 11.68 -19.38
N LEU A 255 17.15 11.09 -18.84
CA LEU A 255 17.81 9.93 -19.44
C LEU A 255 16.88 8.72 -19.54
N PHE A 256 16.04 8.48 -18.53
CA PHE A 256 15.05 7.42 -18.55
C PHE A 256 14.03 7.58 -19.67
N VAL A 257 13.72 8.80 -20.10
CA VAL A 257 12.80 9.04 -21.21
C VAL A 257 13.53 9.06 -22.56
N GLU A 258 14.70 9.70 -22.64
CA GLU A 258 15.42 9.94 -23.90
C GLU A 258 16.24 8.74 -24.41
N SER A 259 16.53 7.74 -23.57
CA SER A 259 17.41 6.64 -24.00
C SER A 259 16.76 5.72 -25.04
N ASP A 260 17.37 5.61 -26.22
CA ASP A 260 16.87 4.74 -27.30
C ASP A 260 17.13 3.25 -27.05
N PHE A 261 18.23 2.90 -26.36
CA PHE A 261 18.74 1.53 -26.22
C PHE A 261 18.66 0.99 -24.79
N GLY A 262 17.52 1.20 -24.13
CA GLY A 262 17.30 0.83 -22.73
C GLY A 262 17.95 1.82 -21.75
N TYR A 263 17.68 1.62 -20.47
CA TYR A 263 18.05 2.51 -19.38
C TYR A 263 18.95 1.83 -18.34
N SER A 264 20.00 2.54 -17.97
CA SER A 264 20.82 2.26 -16.80
C SER A 264 21.26 3.58 -16.16
N PRO A 265 21.16 3.74 -14.83
CA PRO A 265 21.62 4.93 -14.17
C PRO A 265 23.10 5.20 -14.44
N VAL A 266 23.44 6.43 -14.80
CA VAL A 266 24.81 6.87 -15.05
C VAL A 266 25.57 6.97 -13.72
N VAL A 267 24.88 7.43 -12.66
CA VAL A 267 25.45 7.52 -11.31
C VAL A 267 24.72 6.56 -10.37
N ARG A 268 25.48 5.63 -9.79
CA ARG A 268 24.98 4.73 -8.75
C ARG A 268 25.16 5.38 -7.39
N MET A 269 24.15 6.14 -6.97
CA MET A 269 24.07 6.67 -5.60
C MET A 269 23.74 5.53 -4.63
N LYS A 270 24.50 5.41 -3.54
CA LYS A 270 24.18 4.49 -2.44
C LYS A 270 23.46 5.25 -1.34
N GLN A 271 22.52 4.58 -0.68
CA GLN A 271 21.85 5.12 0.50
C GLN A 271 22.87 5.58 1.56
N PRO A 272 22.66 6.75 2.20
CA PRO A 272 23.66 7.38 3.08
C PRO A 272 24.16 6.51 4.25
N ALA A 273 23.38 5.53 4.69
CA ALA A 273 23.80 4.57 5.70
C ALA A 273 23.23 3.18 5.44
N THR A 274 24.10 2.21 5.14
CA THR A 274 23.76 0.78 5.03
C THR A 274 24.59 -0.05 6.01
N GLY A 275 24.15 -1.27 6.29
CA GLY A 275 24.89 -2.25 7.09
C GLY A 275 25.24 -1.81 8.52
N VAL A 276 26.51 -2.00 8.92
CA VAL A 276 27.01 -1.84 10.30
C VAL A 276 26.86 -0.41 10.81
N ARG A 277 27.16 0.60 9.97
CA ARG A 277 27.03 2.03 10.34
C ARG A 277 25.60 2.35 10.76
N ARG A 278 24.61 1.83 10.02
CA ARG A 278 23.19 1.99 10.35
C ARG A 278 22.79 1.26 11.62
N LYS A 279 23.31 0.05 11.86
CA LYS A 279 23.05 -0.73 13.09
C LYS A 279 23.55 0.01 14.33
N VAL A 280 24.76 0.57 14.26
CA VAL A 280 25.36 1.36 15.34
C VAL A 280 24.60 2.67 15.55
N LEU A 281 24.25 3.39 14.48
CA LEU A 281 23.46 4.63 14.58
C LEU A 281 22.07 4.44 15.19
N LYS A 282 21.44 3.28 14.97
CA LYS A 282 20.12 2.94 15.54
C LYS A 282 20.16 2.56 17.02
N GLN A 283 21.33 2.28 17.60
CA GLN A 283 21.47 1.98 19.04
C GLN A 283 21.41 3.25 19.91
N PHE A 284 21.72 4.41 19.32
CA PHE A 284 21.64 5.68 20.03
C PHE A 284 20.21 6.21 20.06
N ALA A 285 19.86 6.92 21.13
CA ALA A 285 18.60 7.65 21.22
C ALA A 285 18.42 8.58 19.99
N PRO A 286 17.18 8.75 19.47
CA PRO A 286 16.91 9.69 18.39
C PRO A 286 17.51 11.07 18.70
N PRO A 287 18.09 11.77 17.70
CA PRO A 287 18.55 13.13 17.93
C PRO A 287 17.36 14.01 18.31
N PRO A 288 17.58 15.11 19.06
CA PRO A 288 16.58 16.17 19.19
C PRO A 288 16.08 16.58 17.80
N ASP A 289 14.77 16.59 17.63
CA ASP A 289 14.11 16.92 16.36
C ASP A 289 13.09 18.02 16.63
N ASP A 290 13.37 19.22 16.14
CA ASP A 290 12.50 20.39 16.31
C ASP A 290 11.29 20.36 15.36
N THR A 291 11.08 19.25 14.63
CA THR A 291 9.96 19.05 13.70
C THR A 291 9.04 17.92 14.18
N PRO A 292 8.13 18.18 15.15
CA PRO A 292 7.29 17.14 15.74
C PRO A 292 6.44 16.41 14.70
N GLU A 293 5.97 17.09 13.65
CA GLU A 293 5.18 16.47 12.57
C GLU A 293 5.89 15.29 11.88
N LEU A 294 7.21 15.37 11.66
CA LEU A 294 7.98 14.30 11.02
C LEU A 294 8.43 13.24 12.04
N GLN A 295 8.72 13.68 13.27
CA GLN A 295 9.03 12.79 14.38
C GLN A 295 7.86 11.84 14.68
N ASP A 296 6.64 12.36 14.73
CA ASP A 296 5.41 11.61 15.02
C ASP A 296 4.95 10.74 13.83
N ALA A 297 5.25 11.16 12.60
CA ALA A 297 4.89 10.39 11.41
C ALA A 297 5.62 9.05 11.34
N ARG A 298 6.89 8.99 11.74
CA ARG A 298 7.72 7.79 11.56
C ARG A 298 7.19 6.56 12.32
N PRO A 299 6.83 6.63 13.61
CA PRO A 299 6.17 5.52 14.31
C PRO A 299 4.87 5.06 13.63
N ILE A 300 4.05 6.00 13.15
CA ILE A 300 2.79 5.69 12.45
C ILE A 300 3.08 4.93 11.16
N VAL A 301 4.00 5.42 10.32
CA VAL A 301 4.41 4.75 9.08
C VAL A 301 4.99 3.36 9.37
N LYS A 302 5.78 3.20 10.45
CA LYS A 302 6.32 1.90 10.86
C LYS A 302 5.20 0.93 11.26
N MET A 303 4.20 1.39 12.01
CA MET A 303 3.05 0.57 12.39
C MET A 303 2.24 0.16 11.16
N PHE A 304 2.00 1.10 10.23
CA PHE A 304 1.32 0.81 8.97
C PHE A 304 2.09 -0.19 8.10
N TYR A 305 3.41 -0.04 7.98
CA TYR A 305 4.28 -1.02 7.29
C TYR A 305 4.15 -2.43 7.86
N LEU A 306 4.25 -2.59 9.17
CA LEU A 306 4.16 -3.90 9.82
C LEU A 306 2.75 -4.48 9.73
N GLY A 307 1.73 -3.64 9.91
CA GLY A 307 0.33 -4.04 9.82
C GLY A 307 -0.05 -4.51 8.41
N THR A 308 0.34 -3.78 7.37
CA THR A 308 0.08 -4.16 5.97
C THR A 308 0.85 -5.41 5.55
N MET A 309 2.11 -5.56 6.00
CA MET A 309 2.92 -6.77 5.77
C MET A 309 2.25 -8.02 6.38
N ASP A 310 1.90 -7.94 7.66
CA ASP A 310 1.27 -9.05 8.37
C ASP A 310 -0.12 -9.37 7.82
N ALA A 311 -0.92 -8.35 7.53
CA ALA A 311 -2.24 -8.51 6.92
C ALA A 311 -2.14 -9.16 5.53
N SER A 312 -1.21 -8.72 4.66
CA SER A 312 -0.98 -9.33 3.34
C SER A 312 -0.69 -10.82 3.48
N HIS A 313 0.25 -11.21 4.37
CA HIS A 313 0.56 -12.62 4.60
C HIS A 313 -0.63 -13.43 5.13
N LYS A 314 -1.48 -12.83 5.96
CA LYS A 314 -2.69 -13.50 6.47
C LYS A 314 -3.72 -13.68 5.36
N VAL A 315 -3.93 -12.68 4.51
CA VAL A 315 -4.84 -12.78 3.37
C VAL A 315 -4.33 -13.82 2.37
N ASP A 316 -3.03 -13.91 2.09
CA ASP A 316 -2.45 -14.98 1.25
C ASP A 316 -2.78 -16.39 1.78
N ARG A 317 -2.75 -16.59 3.11
CA ARG A 317 -3.20 -17.86 3.71
C ARG A 317 -4.69 -18.12 3.50
N VAL A 318 -5.53 -17.09 3.61
CA VAL A 318 -6.97 -17.19 3.34
C VAL A 318 -7.21 -17.57 1.87
N VAL A 319 -6.52 -16.91 0.94
CA VAL A 319 -6.58 -17.21 -0.49
C VAL A 319 -6.22 -18.67 -0.77
N LYS A 320 -5.12 -19.17 -0.19
CA LYS A 320 -4.68 -20.57 -0.32
C LYS A 320 -5.71 -21.54 0.26
N ALA A 321 -6.23 -21.27 1.45
CA ALA A 321 -7.26 -22.08 2.09
C ALA A 321 -8.56 -22.10 1.26
N ARG A 322 -8.94 -20.96 0.66
CA ARG A 322 -10.15 -20.85 -0.16
C ARG A 322 -10.04 -21.60 -1.48
N ARG A 323 -8.86 -21.60 -2.12
CA ARG A 323 -8.58 -22.50 -3.26
C ARG A 323 -8.67 -23.97 -2.85
N GLY A 324 -8.12 -24.32 -1.68
CA GLY A 324 -8.22 -25.67 -1.12
C GLY A 324 -9.68 -26.10 -0.88
N LEU A 325 -10.50 -25.20 -0.33
CA LEU A 325 -11.94 -25.42 -0.17
C LEU A 325 -12.62 -25.67 -1.51
N GLY A 326 -12.35 -24.84 -2.52
CA GLY A 326 -12.92 -25.00 -3.86
C GLY A 326 -12.61 -26.35 -4.50
N LEU A 327 -11.37 -26.85 -4.33
CA LEU A 327 -10.97 -28.18 -4.80
C LEU A 327 -11.70 -29.30 -4.04
N ALA A 328 -11.79 -29.20 -2.71
CA ALA A 328 -12.46 -30.20 -1.88
C ALA A 328 -13.96 -30.28 -2.17
N GLU A 329 -14.62 -29.13 -2.35
CA GLU A 329 -16.04 -29.09 -2.74
C GLU A 329 -16.27 -29.64 -4.14
N SER A 330 -15.37 -29.35 -5.09
CA SER A 330 -15.46 -29.91 -6.44
C SER A 330 -15.41 -31.44 -6.42
N ASP A 331 -14.45 -32.02 -5.70
CA ASP A 331 -14.36 -33.47 -5.51
C ASP A 331 -15.58 -34.04 -4.76
N PHE A 332 -16.04 -33.36 -3.70
CA PHE A 332 -17.24 -33.75 -2.98
C PHE A 332 -18.48 -33.78 -3.89
N GLY A 333 -18.65 -32.75 -4.73
CA GLY A 333 -19.76 -32.68 -5.68
C GLY A 333 -19.71 -33.80 -6.73
N VAL A 334 -18.52 -34.22 -7.18
CA VAL A 334 -18.37 -35.40 -8.05
C VAL A 334 -18.86 -36.66 -7.36
N LYS A 335 -18.36 -36.93 -6.14
CA LYS A 335 -18.73 -38.13 -5.37
C LYS A 335 -20.22 -38.15 -5.05
N LEU A 336 -20.77 -37.02 -4.65
CA LEU A 336 -22.19 -36.88 -4.36
C LEU A 336 -23.05 -37.12 -5.60
N GLY A 337 -22.63 -36.62 -6.76
CA GLY A 337 -23.33 -36.84 -8.03
C GLY A 337 -23.32 -38.31 -8.48
N GLN A 338 -22.29 -39.08 -8.12
CA GLN A 338 -22.19 -40.51 -8.45
C GLN A 338 -23.18 -41.38 -7.67
N MET A 339 -23.64 -40.93 -6.50
CA MET A 339 -24.61 -41.68 -5.69
C MET A 339 -25.96 -41.87 -6.40
N HIS A 340 -26.28 -41.02 -7.40
CA HIS A 340 -27.45 -41.17 -8.26
C HIS A 340 -27.58 -42.56 -8.88
N VAL A 341 -26.46 -43.24 -9.19
CA VAL A 341 -26.45 -44.54 -9.89
C VAL A 341 -26.99 -45.66 -9.01
N GLN A 342 -26.76 -45.59 -7.70
CA GLN A 342 -27.22 -46.62 -6.74
C GLN A 342 -28.63 -46.32 -6.22
N GLU A 343 -29.17 -45.14 -6.51
CA GLU A 343 -30.43 -44.68 -5.97
C GLU A 343 -31.61 -45.20 -6.77
N THR A 344 -32.53 -45.89 -6.09
CA THR A 344 -33.73 -46.47 -6.71
C THR A 344 -34.87 -45.44 -6.83
N HIS A 345 -34.91 -44.47 -5.91
CA HIS A 345 -35.94 -43.44 -5.90
C HIS A 345 -35.61 -42.34 -6.91
N THR A 346 -36.33 -42.28 -8.03
CA THR A 346 -36.05 -41.37 -9.16
C THR A 346 -35.90 -39.90 -8.77
N GLY A 347 -36.74 -39.37 -7.87
CA GLY A 347 -36.64 -38.00 -7.37
C GLY A 347 -35.37 -37.75 -6.53
N LEU A 348 -34.97 -38.74 -5.73
CA LEU A 348 -33.76 -38.66 -4.88
C LEU A 348 -32.51 -38.80 -5.74
N ALA A 349 -32.57 -39.69 -6.72
CA ALA A 349 -31.55 -39.89 -7.72
C ALA A 349 -31.27 -38.57 -8.46
N ASN A 350 -32.32 -37.91 -8.98
CA ASN A 350 -32.20 -36.61 -9.66
C ASN A 350 -31.64 -35.52 -8.72
N ALA A 351 -32.08 -35.48 -7.47
CA ALA A 351 -31.58 -34.56 -6.45
C ALA A 351 -30.07 -34.75 -6.21
N TYR A 352 -29.57 -35.98 -6.06
CA TYR A 352 -28.13 -36.24 -5.92
C TYR A 352 -27.33 -35.74 -7.11
N LYS A 353 -27.81 -36.03 -8.34
CA LYS A 353 -27.16 -35.56 -9.57
C LYS A 353 -27.10 -34.03 -9.65
N LYS A 354 -28.19 -33.35 -9.30
CA LYS A 354 -28.26 -31.88 -9.32
C LYS A 354 -27.42 -31.25 -8.21
N LEU A 355 -27.52 -31.76 -6.98
CA LEU A 355 -26.78 -31.26 -5.83
C LEU A 355 -25.27 -31.43 -6.04
N GLY A 356 -24.83 -32.58 -6.57
CA GLY A 356 -23.43 -32.79 -6.90
C GLY A 356 -22.88 -31.76 -7.90
N LYS A 357 -23.64 -31.46 -8.97
CA LYS A 357 -23.28 -30.40 -9.93
C LYS A 357 -23.25 -29.01 -9.29
N VAL A 358 -24.21 -28.70 -8.43
CA VAL A 358 -24.27 -27.39 -7.75
C VAL A 358 -23.08 -27.21 -6.81
N ILE A 359 -22.72 -28.23 -6.04
CA ILE A 359 -21.54 -28.17 -5.15
C ILE A 359 -20.25 -28.00 -5.96
N GLN A 360 -20.10 -28.67 -7.11
CA GLN A 360 -18.97 -28.41 -8.01
C GLN A 360 -18.92 -26.94 -8.43
N THR A 361 -20.06 -26.36 -8.83
CA THR A 361 -20.13 -24.94 -9.20
C THR A 361 -19.79 -24.01 -8.02
N VAL A 362 -20.17 -24.35 -6.78
CA VAL A 362 -19.74 -23.59 -5.59
C VAL A 362 -18.22 -23.66 -5.41
N GLY A 363 -17.62 -24.83 -5.63
CA GLY A 363 -16.18 -25.00 -5.63
C GLY A 363 -15.46 -24.09 -6.63
N ASP A 364 -15.99 -23.99 -7.86
CA ASP A 364 -15.49 -23.05 -8.88
C ASP A 364 -15.61 -21.58 -8.42
N PHE A 365 -16.71 -21.21 -7.76
CA PHE A 365 -16.88 -19.86 -7.21
C PHE A 365 -15.88 -19.54 -6.11
N HIS A 366 -15.52 -20.49 -5.25
CA HIS A 366 -14.47 -20.26 -4.27
C HIS A 366 -13.10 -20.04 -4.92
N ALA A 367 -12.79 -20.72 -6.03
CA ALA A 367 -11.57 -20.47 -6.78
C ALA A 367 -11.53 -19.04 -7.38
N VAL A 368 -12.66 -18.57 -7.92
CA VAL A 368 -12.82 -17.19 -8.41
C VAL A 368 -12.74 -16.18 -7.27
N GLN A 369 -13.41 -16.44 -6.14
CA GLN A 369 -13.38 -15.59 -4.95
C GLN A 369 -11.95 -15.45 -4.42
N ALA A 370 -11.19 -16.54 -4.32
CA ALA A 370 -9.80 -16.49 -3.89
C ALA A 370 -8.93 -15.59 -4.79
N THR A 371 -9.18 -15.60 -6.10
CA THR A 371 -8.47 -14.72 -7.05
C THR A 371 -8.89 -13.25 -6.87
N ALA A 372 -10.17 -12.99 -6.60
CA ALA A 372 -10.64 -11.66 -6.26
C ALA A 372 -10.05 -11.15 -4.93
N GLU A 373 -9.99 -11.98 -3.89
CA GLU A 373 -9.38 -11.64 -2.60
C GLU A 373 -7.89 -11.29 -2.75
N ALA A 374 -7.17 -12.07 -3.56
CA ALA A 374 -5.75 -11.83 -3.83
C ALA A 374 -5.54 -10.48 -4.55
N THR A 375 -6.31 -10.23 -5.61
CA THR A 375 -6.16 -9.02 -6.45
C THR A 375 -6.66 -7.73 -5.79
N THR A 376 -7.65 -7.80 -4.91
CA THR A 376 -8.32 -6.62 -4.35
C THR A 376 -7.86 -6.25 -2.95
N LEU A 377 -7.22 -7.18 -2.22
CA LEU A 377 -6.76 -6.93 -0.85
C LEU A 377 -5.31 -7.34 -0.60
N GLU A 378 -4.92 -8.57 -0.96
CA GLU A 378 -3.55 -9.04 -0.70
C GLU A 378 -2.49 -8.23 -1.45
N ASP A 379 -2.66 -8.03 -2.76
CA ASP A 379 -1.74 -7.29 -3.61
C ASP A 379 -1.62 -5.80 -3.20
N PRO A 380 -2.74 -5.05 -2.95
CA PRO A 380 -2.65 -3.71 -2.37
C PRO A 380 -1.94 -3.65 -1.01
N LEU A 381 -2.19 -4.59 -0.10
CA LEU A 381 -1.50 -4.63 1.19
C LEU A 381 0.01 -4.86 1.02
N SER A 382 0.39 -5.76 0.12
CA SER A 382 1.80 -6.04 -0.22
C SER A 382 2.50 -4.80 -0.83
N TYR A 383 1.83 -4.12 -1.76
CA TYR A 383 2.31 -2.87 -2.33
C TYR A 383 2.51 -1.78 -1.27
N HIS A 384 1.49 -1.52 -0.45
CA HIS A 384 1.56 -0.49 0.58
C HIS A 384 2.56 -0.81 1.69
N SER A 385 2.84 -2.09 1.94
CA SER A 385 3.96 -2.49 2.79
C SER A 385 5.30 -2.05 2.18
N SER A 386 5.55 -2.37 0.91
CA SER A 386 6.77 -1.98 0.21
C SER A 386 6.95 -0.45 0.15
N ASP A 387 5.87 0.26 -0.12
CA ASP A 387 5.85 1.74 -0.17
C ASP A 387 6.13 2.36 1.20
N ALA A 388 5.43 1.89 2.25
CA ALA A 388 5.65 2.37 3.61
C ALA A 388 7.05 2.05 4.14
N PHE A 389 7.66 0.95 3.69
CA PHE A 389 9.05 0.64 4.00
C PHE A 389 10.00 1.74 3.49
N ILE A 390 9.83 2.19 2.25
CA ILE A 390 10.63 3.27 1.65
C ILE A 390 10.45 4.56 2.46
N VAL A 391 9.21 4.96 2.74
CA VAL A 391 8.92 6.18 3.53
C VAL A 391 9.57 6.11 4.91
N LYS A 392 9.43 4.98 5.61
CA LYS A 392 10.05 4.75 6.92
C LYS A 392 11.58 4.85 6.85
N GLU A 393 12.19 4.39 5.76
CA GLU A 393 13.62 4.49 5.53
C GLU A 393 14.06 5.94 5.21
N THR A 394 13.33 6.68 4.38
CA THR A 394 13.59 8.10 4.12
C THR A 394 13.52 8.95 5.39
N LEU A 395 12.50 8.74 6.23
CA LEU A 395 12.39 9.42 7.53
C LEU A 395 13.54 9.02 8.49
N THR A 396 14.01 7.77 8.41
CA THR A 396 15.18 7.32 9.17
C THR A 396 16.47 7.99 8.68
N ASN A 397 16.62 8.18 7.37
CA ASN A 397 17.75 8.90 6.79
C ASN A 397 17.75 10.38 7.20
N ARG A 398 16.58 11.03 7.33
CA ARG A 398 16.49 12.38 7.90
C ARG A 398 17.02 12.42 9.35
N HIS A 399 16.70 11.44 10.19
CA HIS A 399 17.27 11.37 11.55
C HIS A 399 18.80 11.23 11.54
N ILE A 400 19.36 10.49 10.58
CA ILE A 400 20.81 10.37 10.43
C ILE A 400 21.41 11.73 10.04
N LEU A 401 20.79 12.45 9.11
CA LEU A 401 21.19 13.80 8.70
C LEU A 401 21.16 14.79 9.87
N LEU A 402 20.12 14.76 10.72
CA LEU A 402 20.03 15.59 11.94
C LEU A 402 21.19 15.31 12.91
N ARG A 403 21.55 14.02 13.09
CA ARG A 403 22.68 13.65 13.93
C ARG A 403 24.01 14.16 13.36
N GLU A 404 24.21 14.04 12.05
CA GLU A 404 25.40 14.56 11.37
C GLU A 404 25.51 16.08 11.53
N LEU A 405 24.39 16.80 11.45
CA LEU A 405 24.35 18.24 11.72
C LEU A 405 24.77 18.57 13.16
N ILE A 406 24.24 17.87 14.16
CA ILE A 406 24.62 18.09 15.57
C ILE A 406 26.12 17.83 15.79
N GLN A 407 26.66 16.79 15.16
CA GLN A 407 28.09 16.49 15.23
C GLN A 407 28.94 17.58 14.58
N ALA A 408 28.52 18.10 13.42
CA ALA A 408 29.20 19.21 12.75
C ALA A 408 29.16 20.49 13.60
N GLN A 409 28.02 20.82 14.21
CA GLN A 409 27.90 21.95 15.14
C GLN A 409 28.83 21.82 16.35
N GLN A 410 28.95 20.62 16.92
CA GLN A 410 29.87 20.36 18.03
C GLN A 410 31.34 20.48 17.57
N ALA A 411 31.67 19.98 16.37
CA ALA A 411 33.00 20.11 15.80
C ALA A 411 33.37 21.59 15.57
N THR A 412 32.49 22.39 14.98
CA THR A 412 32.71 23.84 14.80
C THR A 412 32.92 24.55 16.12
N ARG A 413 32.10 24.26 17.16
CA ARG A 413 32.29 24.85 18.49
C ARG A 413 33.65 24.49 19.09
N SER A 414 34.09 23.24 18.93
CA SER A 414 35.40 22.79 19.40
C SER A 414 36.54 23.48 18.66
N LYS A 415 36.48 23.58 17.33
CA LYS A 415 37.49 24.26 16.50
C LYS A 415 37.54 25.77 16.77
N ARG A 416 36.38 26.40 16.99
CA ARG A 416 36.29 27.82 17.39
C ARG A 416 36.97 28.06 18.74
N ALA A 417 36.68 27.22 19.74
CA ALA A 417 37.33 27.31 21.04
C ALA A 417 38.86 27.08 20.96
N ALA A 418 39.32 26.19 20.09
CA ALA A 418 40.75 25.98 19.86
C ALA A 418 41.43 27.21 19.22
N ALA A 419 40.79 27.81 18.21
CA ALA A 419 41.26 29.04 17.59
C ALA A 419 41.30 30.21 18.59
N ASP A 420 40.26 30.35 19.43
CA ASP A 420 40.21 31.42 20.45
C ASP A 420 41.27 31.24 21.54
N ARG A 421 41.62 30.00 21.92
CA ARG A 421 42.75 29.74 22.84
C ARG A 421 44.08 30.21 22.26
N LEU A 422 44.30 30.03 20.96
CA LEU A 422 45.52 30.49 20.28
C LEU A 422 45.62 32.02 20.22
N LYS A 423 44.50 32.73 20.18
CA LYS A 423 44.49 34.22 20.25
C LYS A 423 44.96 34.76 21.60
N VAL A 424 44.73 34.02 22.68
CA VAL A 424 45.05 34.44 24.06
C VAL A 424 46.44 33.95 24.51
N SER A 425 47.03 32.97 23.83
CA SER A 425 48.36 32.46 24.20
C SER A 425 49.49 33.45 23.91
N SER A 426 50.42 33.59 24.85
CA SER A 426 51.53 34.55 24.80
C SER A 426 52.69 34.15 23.88
N SER A 427 52.74 32.90 23.42
CA SER A 427 53.71 32.39 22.45
C SER A 427 52.99 31.51 21.43
N VAL A 428 52.87 31.99 20.19
CA VAL A 428 52.08 31.34 19.14
C VAL A 428 52.91 31.24 17.87
N ARG A 429 53.00 30.04 17.30
CA ARG A 429 53.61 29.83 15.98
C ARG A 429 52.59 30.18 14.90
N ALA A 430 52.99 30.98 13.92
CA ALA A 430 52.13 31.41 12.81
C ALA A 430 51.47 30.21 12.12
N ASP A 431 52.24 29.17 11.81
CA ASP A 431 51.73 27.95 11.17
C ASP A 431 50.56 27.28 11.92
N LYS A 432 50.56 27.35 13.27
CA LYS A 432 49.50 26.78 14.10
C LYS A 432 48.25 27.65 14.16
N VAL A 433 48.40 28.95 13.97
CA VAL A 433 47.27 29.86 13.81
C VAL A 433 46.61 29.61 12.46
N ASP A 434 47.40 29.54 11.38
CA ASP A 434 46.89 29.30 10.04
C ASP A 434 46.19 27.93 9.92
N GLU A 435 46.77 26.87 10.51
CA GLU A 435 46.15 25.55 10.60
C GLU A 435 44.81 25.59 11.35
N ALA A 436 44.73 26.33 12.46
CA ALA A 436 43.51 26.45 13.27
C ALA A 436 42.43 27.29 12.59
N ILE A 437 42.80 28.34 11.84
CA ILE A 437 41.88 29.15 11.05
C ILE A 437 41.31 28.29 9.91
N ASN A 438 42.17 27.63 9.13
CA ASN A 438 41.73 26.76 8.04
C ASN A 438 40.79 25.64 8.54
N ALA A 439 41.13 24.99 9.65
CA ALA A 439 40.30 23.94 10.24
C ALA A 439 38.96 24.47 10.81
N LEU A 440 38.91 25.73 11.25
CA LEU A 440 37.67 26.37 11.65
C LEU A 440 36.80 26.70 10.43
N ASP A 441 37.38 27.28 9.39
CA ASP A 441 36.67 27.64 8.16
C ASP A 441 36.08 26.40 7.47
N GLU A 442 36.83 25.30 7.40
CA GLU A 442 36.33 24.01 6.89
C GLU A 442 35.16 23.49 7.73
N ALA A 443 35.28 23.51 9.06
CA ALA A 443 34.21 23.07 9.96
C ALA A 443 32.94 23.93 9.81
N GLN A 444 33.09 25.25 9.71
CA GLN A 444 31.98 26.18 9.48
C GLN A 444 31.31 25.94 8.13
N SER A 445 32.09 25.76 7.06
CA SER A 445 31.56 25.45 5.73
C SER A 445 30.75 24.14 5.72
N HIS A 446 31.25 23.12 6.42
CA HIS A 446 30.56 21.83 6.56
C HIS A 446 29.27 21.95 7.38
N GLU A 447 29.29 22.68 8.51
CA GLU A 447 28.10 22.99 9.30
C GLU A 447 27.05 23.75 8.48
N ASP A 448 27.45 24.78 7.74
CA ASP A 448 26.56 25.58 6.89
C ASP A 448 25.93 24.71 5.79
N TYR A 449 26.72 23.82 5.17
CA TYR A 449 26.23 22.86 4.18
C TYR A 449 25.16 21.94 4.79
N LEU A 450 25.45 21.31 5.92
CA LEU A 450 24.50 20.39 6.58
C LEU A 450 23.26 21.12 7.09
N THR A 451 23.41 22.36 7.57
CA THR A 451 22.29 23.19 8.01
C THR A 451 21.32 23.44 6.85
N LYS A 452 21.83 23.94 5.72
CA LYS A 452 21.02 24.20 4.51
C LYS A 452 20.38 22.92 3.98
N ARG A 453 21.13 21.82 3.93
CA ARG A 453 20.63 20.51 3.48
C ARG A 453 19.51 19.99 4.37
N THR A 454 19.68 20.06 5.68
CA THR A 454 18.68 19.62 6.67
C THR A 454 17.40 20.44 6.58
N GLN A 455 17.51 21.77 6.42
CA GLN A 455 16.37 22.66 6.24
C GLN A 455 15.57 22.28 4.98
N ARG A 456 16.25 22.11 3.83
CA ARG A 456 15.61 21.73 2.56
C ARG A 456 14.93 20.37 2.63
N VAL A 457 15.62 19.36 3.18
CA VAL A 457 15.04 18.01 3.37
C VAL A 457 13.83 18.06 4.28
N THR A 458 13.89 18.81 5.38
CA THR A 458 12.78 18.93 6.33
C THR A 458 11.58 19.64 5.71
N SER A 459 11.77 20.77 5.01
CA SER A 459 10.67 21.52 4.41
C SER A 459 9.92 20.71 3.36
N ASN A 460 10.64 19.98 2.51
CA ASN A 460 10.04 19.18 1.45
C ASN A 460 9.35 17.93 2.00
N LEU A 461 9.97 17.24 2.97
CA LEU A 461 9.36 16.07 3.58
C LEU A 461 8.05 16.38 4.32
N LEU A 462 7.84 17.60 4.81
CA LEU A 462 6.55 18.02 5.37
C LEU A 462 5.43 18.06 4.32
N LEU A 463 5.73 18.49 3.09
CA LEU A 463 4.79 18.48 1.97
C LEU A 463 4.53 17.05 1.49
N GLU A 464 5.61 16.29 1.29
CA GLU A 464 5.55 14.89 0.86
C GLU A 464 4.76 14.03 1.85
N LYS A 465 4.95 14.23 3.16
CA LYS A 465 4.18 13.55 4.20
C LYS A 465 2.68 13.74 3.97
N ARG A 466 2.21 14.97 3.77
CA ARG A 466 0.78 15.25 3.59
C ARG A 466 0.24 14.55 2.34
N ALA A 467 0.94 14.69 1.21
CA ALA A 467 0.57 14.05 -0.04
C ALA A 467 0.55 12.52 0.05
N TRP A 468 1.54 11.92 0.72
CA TRP A 468 1.62 10.48 0.91
C TRP A 468 0.49 9.96 1.79
N PHE A 469 0.20 10.61 2.93
CA PHE A 469 -0.88 10.20 3.82
C PHE A 469 -2.24 10.27 3.15
N GLU A 470 -2.53 11.34 2.41
CA GLU A 470 -3.78 11.50 1.68
C GLU A 470 -3.93 10.42 0.61
N ARG A 471 -2.93 10.27 -0.27
CA ARG A 471 -2.94 9.28 -1.35
C ARG A 471 -3.09 7.85 -0.81
N THR A 472 -2.26 7.46 0.14
CA THR A 472 -2.24 6.09 0.68
C THR A 472 -3.54 5.76 1.41
N SER A 473 -4.11 6.71 2.15
CA SER A 473 -5.41 6.49 2.83
C SER A 473 -6.53 6.29 1.82
N ASN A 474 -6.58 7.12 0.78
CA ASN A 474 -7.59 7.01 -0.28
C ASN A 474 -7.45 5.70 -1.06
N ASP A 475 -6.22 5.30 -1.43
CA ASP A 475 -5.96 4.05 -2.13
C ASP A 475 -6.34 2.82 -1.29
N MET A 476 -6.05 2.83 0.01
CA MET A 476 -6.41 1.75 0.92
C MET A 476 -7.93 1.65 1.11
N LEU A 477 -8.62 2.78 1.29
CA LEU A 477 -10.09 2.83 1.37
C LEU A 477 -10.74 2.29 0.10
N ASN A 478 -10.22 2.66 -1.08
CA ASN A 478 -10.70 2.14 -2.36
C ASN A 478 -10.49 0.63 -2.49
N SER A 479 -9.33 0.12 -2.04
CA SER A 479 -9.03 -1.32 -2.06
C SER A 479 -9.97 -2.10 -1.14
N LEU A 480 -10.21 -1.61 0.09
CA LEU A 480 -11.17 -2.19 1.04
C LEU A 480 -12.60 -2.18 0.49
N ARG A 481 -12.98 -1.09 -0.20
CA ARG A 481 -14.28 -0.98 -0.86
C ARG A 481 -14.42 -1.99 -1.99
N GLU A 482 -13.44 -2.09 -2.89
CA GLU A 482 -13.45 -3.06 -3.99
C GLU A 482 -13.53 -4.49 -3.44
N TYR A 483 -12.68 -4.83 -2.47
CA TYR A 483 -12.70 -6.12 -1.78
C TYR A 483 -14.08 -6.46 -1.21
N THR A 484 -14.68 -5.53 -0.45
CA THR A 484 -15.99 -5.75 0.19
C THR A 484 -17.09 -6.00 -0.85
N LEU A 485 -17.09 -5.21 -1.94
CA LEU A 485 -18.07 -5.39 -3.02
C LEU A 485 -17.90 -6.74 -3.73
N ARG A 486 -16.66 -7.16 -4.01
CA ARG A 486 -16.37 -8.47 -4.62
C ARG A 486 -16.79 -9.61 -3.71
N GLN A 487 -16.61 -9.48 -2.39
CA GLN A 487 -17.07 -10.50 -1.44
C GLN A 487 -18.58 -10.62 -1.42
N ILE A 488 -19.29 -9.50 -1.34
CA ILE A 488 -20.76 -9.51 -1.39
C ILE A 488 -21.26 -10.16 -2.69
N GLU A 489 -20.63 -9.85 -3.82
CA GLU A 489 -21.01 -10.43 -5.11
C GLU A 489 -20.73 -11.94 -5.16
N ALA A 490 -19.59 -12.40 -4.66
CA ALA A 490 -19.25 -13.82 -4.59
C ALA A 490 -20.26 -14.59 -3.74
N GLU A 491 -20.54 -14.13 -2.52
CA GLU A 491 -21.48 -14.79 -1.60
C GLU A 491 -22.91 -14.82 -2.17
N ARG A 492 -23.34 -13.76 -2.85
CA ARG A 492 -24.64 -13.73 -3.54
C ARG A 492 -24.74 -14.76 -4.66
N ARG A 493 -23.68 -14.91 -5.47
CA ARG A 493 -23.64 -15.91 -6.55
C ARG A 493 -23.68 -17.33 -6.00
N THR A 494 -22.93 -17.59 -4.93
CA THR A 494 -22.96 -18.87 -4.20
C THR A 494 -24.35 -19.17 -3.66
N LEU A 495 -24.97 -18.22 -2.96
CA LEU A 495 -26.32 -18.38 -2.42
C LEU A 495 -27.34 -18.67 -3.52
N ALA A 496 -27.39 -17.86 -4.59
CA ALA A 496 -28.31 -18.06 -5.70
C ALA A 496 -28.18 -19.47 -6.32
N THR A 497 -26.95 -19.98 -6.39
CA THR A 497 -26.64 -21.30 -6.97
C THR A 497 -27.08 -22.43 -6.04
N LEU A 498 -26.86 -22.30 -4.73
CA LEU A 498 -27.38 -23.24 -3.73
C LEU A 498 -28.92 -23.28 -3.73
N GLU A 499 -29.58 -22.13 -3.87
CA GLU A 499 -31.04 -22.06 -3.93
C GLU A 499 -31.63 -22.77 -5.15
N SER A 500 -30.86 -22.89 -6.24
CA SER A 500 -31.30 -23.53 -7.48
C SER A 500 -31.61 -25.03 -7.31
N VAL A 501 -31.16 -25.66 -6.21
CA VAL A 501 -31.40 -27.09 -5.89
C VAL A 501 -32.74 -27.31 -5.18
N ARG A 502 -33.38 -26.25 -4.65
CA ARG A 502 -34.64 -26.36 -3.89
C ARG A 502 -35.76 -27.12 -4.64
N PRO A 503 -35.99 -26.91 -5.96
CA PRO A 503 -37.03 -27.63 -6.69
C PRO A 503 -36.78 -29.14 -6.71
N ASP A 504 -35.54 -29.56 -6.97
CA ASP A 504 -35.15 -30.97 -7.06
C ASP A 504 -35.33 -31.68 -5.71
N ILE A 505 -34.91 -31.05 -4.61
CA ILE A 505 -35.10 -31.61 -3.25
C ILE A 505 -36.58 -31.74 -2.89
N ARG A 506 -37.40 -30.74 -3.23
CA ARG A 506 -38.84 -30.78 -2.94
C ARG A 506 -39.55 -31.85 -3.77
N SER A 507 -39.05 -32.15 -4.97
CA SER A 507 -39.62 -33.17 -5.86
C SER A 507 -39.36 -34.62 -5.41
N ILE A 508 -38.57 -34.83 -4.35
CA ILE A 508 -38.28 -36.16 -3.79
C ILE A 508 -39.55 -36.80 -3.20
N ASP A 509 -40.52 -36.04 -2.72
CA ASP A 509 -41.81 -36.57 -2.26
C ASP A 509 -42.96 -35.74 -2.86
N SER A 510 -44.09 -36.38 -3.17
CA SER A 510 -45.31 -35.72 -3.63
C SER A 510 -45.84 -34.67 -2.63
N SER A 511 -45.42 -34.78 -1.37
CA SER A 511 -45.69 -33.83 -0.29
C SER A 511 -44.63 -32.71 -0.13
N GLY A 512 -43.59 -32.64 -0.96
CA GLY A 512 -42.59 -31.56 -0.95
C GLY A 512 -41.31 -31.83 -0.16
N GLY A 513 -40.97 -33.09 0.15
CA GLY A 513 -39.69 -33.55 0.74
C GLY A 513 -39.43 -33.15 2.21
N LEU A 514 -40.08 -32.12 2.73
CA LEU A 514 -39.96 -31.66 4.13
C LEU A 514 -41.05 -32.19 5.06
N SER A 515 -42.14 -32.75 4.53
CA SER A 515 -43.28 -33.24 5.31
C SER A 515 -42.97 -34.47 6.17
N ARG A 516 -41.74 -34.98 6.12
CA ARG A 516 -41.29 -36.16 6.89
C ARG A 516 -40.26 -35.82 7.98
N LEU A 517 -39.74 -34.60 8.03
CA LEU A 517 -38.79 -34.20 9.08
C LEU A 517 -39.59 -33.82 10.35
N GLY A 518 -40.00 -34.83 11.12
CA GLY A 518 -40.51 -34.69 12.49
C GLY A 518 -41.87 -34.02 12.65
N ARG A 519 -42.72 -33.97 11.62
CA ARG A 519 -44.08 -33.42 11.71
C ARG A 519 -45.10 -34.41 11.15
N GLU A 520 -45.79 -35.10 12.05
CA GLU A 520 -46.87 -36.06 11.79
C GLU A 520 -48.10 -35.45 11.07
N ALA A 521 -48.15 -34.12 10.92
CA ALA A 521 -49.25 -33.41 10.30
C ALA A 521 -48.86 -32.96 8.88
N HIS A 522 -49.55 -33.50 7.88
CA HIS A 522 -49.46 -33.10 6.48
C HIS A 522 -50.33 -31.85 6.22
N PRO A 523 -49.80 -30.61 6.17
CA PRO A 523 -50.57 -29.52 5.58
C PRO A 523 -50.70 -29.76 4.08
N ALA A 524 -51.93 -29.73 3.58
CA ALA A 524 -52.20 -29.72 2.15
C ALA A 524 -51.51 -28.50 1.51
N VAL A 525 -50.51 -28.78 0.67
CA VAL A 525 -49.93 -27.91 -0.36
C VAL A 525 -49.91 -26.41 -0.02
N ARG A 526 -49.02 -25.99 0.91
CA ARG A 526 -48.56 -24.59 0.87
C ARG A 526 -47.59 -24.46 -0.31
N ARG A 527 -47.92 -23.63 -1.30
CA ARG A 527 -46.99 -23.20 -2.36
C ARG A 527 -45.76 -22.61 -1.69
N ALA A 528 -44.72 -23.40 -1.53
CA ALA A 528 -43.48 -22.96 -0.93
C ALA A 528 -42.85 -21.93 -1.87
N ASN A 529 -42.46 -20.77 -1.32
CA ASN A 529 -41.87 -19.70 -2.11
C ASN A 529 -40.61 -20.25 -2.81
N LEU A 530 -40.64 -20.30 -4.15
CA LEU A 530 -39.55 -20.74 -5.03
C LEU A 530 -38.76 -19.54 -5.58
N ALA A 531 -39.12 -18.32 -5.16
CA ALA A 531 -38.38 -17.13 -5.52
C ALA A 531 -36.93 -17.24 -5.01
N SER A 532 -35.96 -16.96 -5.88
CA SER A 532 -34.59 -16.77 -5.45
C SER A 532 -34.53 -15.56 -4.50
N SER A 533 -33.75 -15.68 -3.44
CA SER A 533 -33.43 -14.54 -2.57
C SER A 533 -32.59 -13.49 -3.29
N GLN A 534 -31.94 -13.85 -4.41
CA GLN A 534 -31.11 -12.97 -5.23
C GLN A 534 -31.83 -12.68 -6.56
N GLY A 535 -32.85 -11.82 -6.52
CA GLY A 535 -33.64 -11.45 -7.69
C GLY A 535 -33.21 -10.12 -8.33
N PRO A 536 -33.68 -9.81 -9.56
CA PRO A 536 -33.44 -8.52 -10.22
C PRO A 536 -33.91 -7.30 -9.41
N LYS A 537 -34.87 -7.51 -8.49
CA LYS A 537 -35.41 -6.48 -7.59
C LYS A 537 -34.56 -6.24 -6.33
N GLY A 538 -33.47 -6.98 -6.13
CA GLY A 538 -32.61 -6.87 -4.95
C GLY A 538 -32.52 -8.16 -4.14
N ASP A 539 -31.73 -8.08 -3.08
CA ASP A 539 -31.44 -9.18 -2.16
C ASP A 539 -32.48 -9.21 -1.04
N ALA A 540 -33.23 -10.32 -0.94
CA ALA A 540 -34.31 -10.52 0.01
C ALA A 540 -33.87 -10.41 1.49
N TRP A 541 -32.56 -10.47 1.76
CA TRP A 541 -31.99 -10.37 3.10
C TRP A 541 -31.56 -8.94 3.45
N SER A 542 -31.25 -8.12 2.44
CA SER A 542 -30.81 -6.74 2.63
C SER A 542 -31.96 -5.75 2.88
N GLY A 543 -33.20 -6.12 2.53
CA GLY A 543 -34.37 -5.26 2.67
C GLY A 543 -34.40 -4.05 1.72
N ILE A 544 -33.40 -3.88 0.83
CA ILE A 544 -33.32 -2.73 -0.08
C ILE A 544 -33.64 -3.16 -1.51
N PRO A 545 -34.72 -2.64 -2.12
CA PRO A 545 -34.98 -2.83 -3.54
C PRO A 545 -33.85 -2.20 -4.37
N ARG A 546 -33.22 -2.95 -5.28
CA ARG A 546 -32.36 -2.34 -6.29
C ARG A 546 -33.25 -1.49 -7.19
N ARG A 547 -33.04 -0.16 -7.22
CA ARG A 547 -33.65 0.69 -8.25
C ARG A 547 -33.31 0.05 -9.60
N SER A 548 -34.34 -0.25 -10.40
CA SER A 548 -34.19 -0.80 -11.73
C SER A 548 -33.64 0.29 -12.65
N ASP A 549 -32.34 0.53 -12.60
CA ASP A 549 -31.68 1.45 -13.52
C ASP A 549 -31.33 0.69 -14.81
N SER A 550 -32.39 0.28 -15.51
CA SER A 550 -32.32 -0.02 -16.93
C SER A 550 -32.65 1.25 -17.68
N LEU A 551 -31.66 2.13 -17.85
CA LEU A 551 -31.43 2.94 -19.07
C LEU A 551 -30.17 3.81 -18.89
N GLY A 552 -29.09 3.46 -19.58
CA GLY A 552 -28.09 4.42 -20.07
C GLY A 552 -27.10 5.03 -19.06
N ARG A 553 -26.09 4.27 -18.62
CA ARG A 553 -24.81 4.88 -18.20
C ARG A 553 -23.97 5.19 -19.45
N SER A 554 -24.14 6.39 -19.99
CA SER A 554 -23.13 7.02 -20.85
C SER A 554 -22.22 7.92 -20.01
N MET A 555 -20.99 8.05 -20.48
CA MET A 555 -19.88 8.76 -19.85
C MET A 555 -20.11 10.28 -19.75
N SER A 556 -19.44 10.88 -18.76
CA SER A 556 -18.91 12.27 -18.73
C SER A 556 -19.70 13.36 -17.98
N GLY A 557 -18.98 14.07 -17.09
CA GLY A 557 -18.92 15.54 -17.12
C GLY A 557 -19.80 16.35 -16.16
N SER A 558 -19.15 16.93 -15.14
CA SER A 558 -19.55 18.06 -14.28
C SER A 558 -20.41 19.17 -14.92
N PHE A 559 -21.41 19.72 -14.21
CA PHE A 559 -21.60 21.16 -13.91
C PHE A 559 -22.87 21.43 -13.05
N VAL A 560 -22.81 22.51 -12.26
CA VAL A 560 -23.80 23.01 -11.28
C VAL A 560 -24.81 23.99 -11.94
N ALA A 561 -26.10 23.90 -11.59
CA ALA A 561 -27.00 24.99 -11.13
C ALA A 561 -28.51 24.66 -11.33
N PRO A 562 -29.45 25.24 -10.52
CA PRO A 562 -30.84 24.77 -10.38
C PRO A 562 -31.92 25.68 -11.02
N ALA A 563 -33.16 25.16 -10.95
CA ALA A 563 -34.49 25.81 -11.06
C ALA A 563 -35.22 25.74 -12.42
N ALA A 564 -36.43 25.18 -12.41
CA ALA A 564 -37.69 25.94 -12.47
C ALA A 564 -38.90 24.98 -12.44
N ASP A 565 -39.90 25.35 -11.63
CA ASP A 565 -41.25 24.78 -11.57
C ASP A 565 -42.01 24.98 -12.89
N GLU A 566 -42.96 24.09 -13.19
CA GLU A 566 -44.22 24.48 -13.82
C GLU A 566 -45.31 23.42 -13.52
N ASP A 567 -46.41 23.95 -12.97
CA ASP A 567 -47.66 23.29 -12.61
C ASP A 567 -48.41 22.74 -13.83
N ASP A 568 -49.22 21.68 -13.63
CA ASP A 568 -50.59 21.72 -14.16
C ASP A 568 -51.55 20.83 -13.36
N GLU A 569 -52.75 21.37 -13.16
CA GLU A 569 -53.85 20.87 -12.35
C GLU A 569 -54.69 19.80 -13.10
N THR A 570 -55.40 18.92 -12.37
CA THR A 570 -56.89 18.95 -12.24
C THR A 570 -57.51 17.63 -11.74
N ASN A 571 -58.44 17.81 -10.78
CA ASN A 571 -59.60 16.98 -10.36
C ASN A 571 -59.37 15.54 -9.82
N GLY A 572 -59.96 15.10 -8.71
CA GLY A 572 -61.03 15.62 -7.85
C GLY A 572 -61.68 14.43 -7.10
N SER A 573 -62.32 14.72 -5.95
CA SER A 573 -63.00 13.81 -4.99
C SER A 573 -62.09 13.27 -3.87
N GLY A 574 -62.28 13.54 -2.58
CA GLY A 574 -63.39 14.15 -1.88
C GLY A 574 -63.81 13.29 -0.68
N THR A 575 -63.12 13.38 0.46
CA THR A 575 -63.73 13.15 1.79
C THR A 575 -62.96 13.90 2.86
N ALA A 576 -63.66 14.82 3.52
CA ALA A 576 -63.17 15.76 4.51
C ALA A 576 -63.25 15.25 5.96
N LYS A 577 -62.54 15.98 6.84
CA LYS A 577 -62.55 16.07 8.33
C LYS A 577 -61.30 15.43 8.96
N GLY A 578 -60.44 16.14 9.69
CA GLY A 578 -60.38 17.54 10.09
C GLY A 578 -59.35 17.73 11.22
N ARG A 579 -58.83 18.97 11.32
CA ARG A 579 -58.15 19.62 12.46
C ARG A 579 -56.70 19.22 12.83
N LEU A 580 -55.78 20.09 12.39
CA LEU A 580 -54.76 20.82 13.18
C LEU A 580 -54.46 20.32 14.61
N ARG A 581 -53.18 19.98 14.86
CA ARG A 581 -52.32 20.63 15.86
C ARG A 581 -50.92 19.99 15.88
N SER A 582 -49.89 20.77 15.57
CA SER A 582 -48.55 20.56 16.13
C SER A 582 -48.57 20.95 17.61
N PRO A 583 -47.75 20.29 18.44
CA PRO A 583 -46.77 21.07 19.16
C PRO A 583 -45.37 20.42 19.15
N SER A 584 -44.39 21.29 18.99
CA SER A 584 -43.05 21.17 19.55
C SER A 584 -43.08 20.73 21.01
N GLY A 585 -42.26 19.75 21.37
CA GLY A 585 -42.04 19.33 22.75
C GLY A 585 -40.73 18.56 22.85
N VAL A 586 -39.70 19.25 23.36
CA VAL A 586 -38.43 18.69 23.82
C VAL A 586 -38.71 17.57 24.83
N GLY A 587 -38.19 16.38 24.56
CA GLY A 587 -38.37 15.19 25.41
C GLY A 587 -37.10 14.35 25.48
N SER A 588 -36.44 14.45 26.63
CA SER A 588 -35.61 13.46 27.33
C SER A 588 -34.74 12.50 26.53
N ILE A 589 -33.44 12.62 26.77
CA ILE A 589 -32.39 11.63 26.52
C ILE A 589 -32.80 10.30 27.16
N VAL A 590 -33.01 9.27 26.36
CA VAL A 590 -33.07 7.87 26.78
C VAL A 590 -31.86 7.18 26.15
N ALA A 591 -31.12 6.45 26.98
CA ALA A 591 -29.92 5.72 26.61
C ALA A 591 -30.28 4.57 25.64
N ASP A 592 -29.89 4.72 24.37
CA ASP A 592 -29.88 3.65 23.38
C ASP A 592 -28.46 3.07 23.28
N ASP A 593 -28.10 2.16 24.20
CA ASP A 593 -26.82 1.43 24.18
C ASP A 593 -26.94 -0.01 23.61
N ASP A 594 -28.10 -0.37 23.03
CA ASP A 594 -28.33 -1.72 22.47
C ASP A 594 -28.44 -1.78 20.93
N GLU A 595 -28.42 -0.65 20.21
CA GLU A 595 -28.47 -0.62 18.73
C GLU A 595 -27.12 -0.90 18.04
N ASP A 596 -26.02 -0.96 18.79
CA ASP A 596 -24.65 -1.08 18.25
C ASP A 596 -24.04 -2.49 18.33
N ARG A 597 -24.86 -3.50 18.65
CA ARG A 597 -24.45 -4.89 18.39
C ARG A 597 -24.55 -5.19 16.89
N LEU A 598 -23.38 -5.32 16.27
CA LEU A 598 -23.19 -5.80 14.89
C LEU A 598 -23.68 -7.25 14.76
N ASP A 599 -24.99 -7.45 14.54
CA ASP A 599 -25.51 -8.69 13.99
C ASP A 599 -25.41 -8.69 12.45
N ALA A 600 -25.42 -9.88 11.83
CA ALA A 600 -25.25 -10.01 10.38
C ALA A 600 -26.32 -9.25 9.56
N LYS A 601 -27.51 -9.01 10.15
CA LYS A 601 -28.62 -8.32 9.50
C LYS A 601 -28.48 -6.80 9.60
N ASN A 602 -27.98 -6.31 10.74
CA ASN A 602 -27.69 -4.91 11.02
C ASN A 602 -26.44 -4.45 10.24
N ALA A 603 -25.41 -5.29 10.14
CA ALA A 603 -24.24 -5.05 9.30
C ALA A 603 -24.60 -4.95 7.81
N ALA A 604 -25.47 -5.84 7.30
CA ALA A 604 -25.97 -5.79 5.93
C ALA A 604 -26.83 -4.55 5.66
N SER A 605 -27.67 -4.14 6.62
CA SER A 605 -28.48 -2.92 6.55
C SER A 605 -27.61 -1.65 6.51
N ARG A 606 -26.60 -1.55 7.39
CA ARG A 606 -25.67 -0.42 7.47
C ARG A 606 -24.78 -0.27 6.22
N LEU A 607 -24.34 -1.39 5.63
CA LEU A 607 -23.61 -1.37 4.35
C LEU A 607 -24.49 -0.94 3.18
N ALA A 608 -25.81 -1.15 3.27
CA ALA A 608 -26.73 -0.90 2.18
C ALA A 608 -27.36 0.51 2.22
N THR A 609 -27.42 1.17 3.39
CA THR A 609 -27.89 2.57 3.55
C THR A 609 -26.80 3.62 3.37
N SER A 610 -25.53 3.21 3.38
CA SER A 610 -24.45 4.13 3.05
C SER A 610 -24.52 4.48 1.57
N THR A 611 -24.86 5.73 1.30
CA THR A 611 -24.64 6.34 -0.02
C THR A 611 -23.15 6.56 -0.14
N PHE A 612 -22.50 5.76 -0.98
CA PHE A 612 -21.05 5.69 -1.12
C PHE A 612 -20.58 6.09 -2.51
#